data_AF-A0A4Q2EH85-F1
#
_entry.id   AF-A0A4Q2EH85-F1
#
_cell.length_a   1.000
_cell.length_b   1.000
_cell.length_c   1.000
_cell.angle_alpha   90.00
_cell.angle_beta   90.00
_cell.angle_gamma   90.00
#
_symmetry.space_group_name_H-M   'P 1'
#
loop_
_entity.id
_entity.type
_entity.pdbx_description
1 polymer ?
#
loop_
_entity_poly.entity_id
_entity_poly.type
_entity_poly.pdbx_seq_one_letter_code
_entity_poly.pdbx_strand_id
1 'polypeptide(L)'
;MDAPPPFPDAGVGSRSDNPYTNPYAAAPLNQYASQSGRSPYAQAPDGDDRLWAMLAHLSAPIAAIVSAGWLTFLGPLIVWLVKKDSSPFVRNAAAGAFNFSLTMAIFSVVGWILNFTVVLAIIGIPMVILGALGAIVLGVYGAVKAWNGVPYSYPWQFRILS
;
A
#
# COMPACT_ATOMS: atom_id res chain seq x y z
N MET A 1 -7.72 -47.93 66.23
CA MET A 1 -8.47 -47.62 65.00
C MET A 1 -7.50 -46.86 64.13
N ASP A 2 -6.72 -47.61 63.36
CA ASP A 2 -5.56 -47.12 62.63
C ASP A 2 -6.00 -46.49 61.31
N ALA A 3 -5.41 -45.35 60.97
CA ALA A 3 -5.63 -44.67 59.69
C ALA A 3 -5.02 -45.50 58.54
N PRO A 4 -5.67 -45.54 57.36
CA PRO A 4 -5.13 -46.26 56.21
C PRO A 4 -3.84 -45.59 55.68
N PRO A 5 -2.89 -46.37 55.14
CA PRO A 5 -1.58 -45.87 54.71
C PRO A 5 -1.68 -44.94 53.48
N PRO A 6 -0.74 -44.00 53.32
CA PRO A 6 -0.68 -43.14 52.13
C PRO A 6 -0.35 -43.95 50.86
N PHE A 7 -0.96 -43.57 49.74
CA PHE A 7 -0.77 -44.25 48.46
C PHE A 7 0.66 -44.05 47.89
N PRO A 8 1.22 -45.04 47.18
CA PRO A 8 2.55 -44.95 46.58
C PRO A 8 2.61 -43.99 45.38
N ASP A 9 3.70 -43.23 45.28
CA ASP A 9 4.07 -42.50 44.06
C ASP A 9 4.30 -43.49 42.91
N ALA A 10 3.41 -43.47 41.91
CA ALA A 10 3.56 -44.21 40.66
C ALA A 10 3.86 -43.24 39.52
N GLY A 11 5.07 -43.38 38.98
CA GLY A 11 5.61 -42.51 37.94
C GLY A 11 4.95 -42.63 36.56
N VAL A 12 5.31 -41.63 35.76
CA VAL A 12 5.54 -41.61 34.30
C VAL A 12 5.06 -42.80 33.45
N GLY A 13 4.24 -42.47 32.43
CA GLY A 13 3.94 -43.30 31.25
C GLY A 13 2.62 -44.08 31.42
N SER A 14 1.66 -44.08 30.50
CA SER A 14 1.81 -44.36 29.08
C SER A 14 0.47 -44.12 28.37
N ARG A 15 0.55 -43.64 27.12
CA ARG A 15 -0.43 -43.77 26.03
C ARG A 15 -1.76 -44.45 26.36
N SER A 16 -2.85 -43.68 26.35
CA SER A 16 -4.17 -44.20 25.98
C SER A 16 -4.36 -43.96 24.47
N ASP A 17 -4.22 -45.06 23.73
CA ASP A 17 -4.52 -45.19 22.31
C ASP A 17 -6.00 -44.85 22.05
N ASN A 18 -6.23 -43.85 21.22
CA ASN A 18 -7.56 -43.48 20.73
C ASN A 18 -7.79 -44.27 19.43
N PRO A 19 -8.70 -45.26 19.35
CA PRO A 19 -8.86 -46.14 18.19
C PRO A 19 -9.62 -45.50 17.02
N TYR A 20 -9.85 -44.19 17.06
CA TYR A 20 -10.36 -43.42 15.93
C TYR A 20 -9.23 -42.65 15.25
N THR A 21 -8.20 -43.36 14.79
CA THR A 21 -7.24 -42.82 13.83
C THR A 21 -7.90 -42.80 12.46
N ASN A 22 -8.48 -41.65 12.11
CA ASN A 22 -8.86 -41.35 10.74
C ASN A 22 -7.59 -41.39 9.87
N PRO A 23 -7.43 -42.33 8.92
CA PRO A 23 -6.20 -42.44 8.11
C PRO A 23 -6.00 -41.26 7.15
N TYR A 24 -6.95 -40.33 7.10
CA TYR A 24 -6.88 -39.10 6.30
C TYR A 24 -6.69 -37.84 7.15
N ALA A 25 -6.49 -37.97 8.48
CA ALA A 25 -6.17 -36.83 9.32
C ALA A 25 -4.67 -36.50 9.25
N ALA A 26 -4.38 -35.33 8.68
CA ALA A 26 -3.10 -34.62 8.67
C ALA A 26 -1.98 -35.19 7.78
N ALA A 27 -2.15 -35.05 6.45
CA ALA A 27 -1.03 -34.54 5.67
C ALA A 27 -0.82 -33.06 6.09
N PRO A 28 0.40 -32.61 6.46
CA PRO A 28 0.64 -31.21 6.77
C PRO A 28 0.56 -30.39 5.48
N LEU A 29 -0.65 -29.97 5.11
CA LEU A 29 -0.91 -29.10 3.96
C LEU A 29 -0.36 -27.67 4.12
N ASN A 30 0.44 -27.38 5.15
CA ASN A 30 0.89 -26.02 5.44
C ASN A 30 2.42 -25.90 5.66
N GLN A 31 3.23 -26.82 5.14
CA GLN A 31 4.69 -26.59 5.04
C GLN A 31 5.13 -25.92 3.74
N TYR A 32 4.21 -25.69 2.78
CA TYR A 32 4.48 -24.92 1.56
C TYR A 32 3.93 -23.48 1.61
N ALA A 33 3.19 -23.11 2.66
CA ALA A 33 2.63 -21.76 2.81
C ALA A 33 3.60 -20.76 3.48
N SER A 34 4.79 -21.20 3.89
CA SER A 34 5.77 -20.39 4.63
C SER A 34 6.89 -19.79 3.76
N GLN A 35 6.74 -19.76 2.43
CA GLN A 35 7.78 -19.24 1.53
C GLN A 35 7.33 -18.17 0.52
N SER A 36 6.10 -17.67 0.61
CA SER A 36 5.64 -16.53 -0.18
C SER A 36 5.21 -15.36 0.71
N GLY A 37 6.10 -14.36 0.83
CA GLY A 37 5.72 -13.03 1.27
C GLY A 37 6.12 -12.70 2.70
N ARG A 38 7.42 -12.48 2.94
CA ARG A 38 7.77 -11.37 3.84
C ARG A 38 7.13 -10.13 3.23
N SER A 39 6.04 -9.66 3.80
CA SER A 39 5.54 -8.33 3.49
C SER A 39 6.74 -7.38 3.68
N PRO A 40 7.10 -6.53 2.71
CA PRO A 40 8.20 -5.57 2.86
C PRO A 40 7.96 -4.61 4.05
N TYR A 41 6.76 -4.64 4.61
CA TYR A 41 6.32 -4.01 5.84
C TYR A 41 6.35 -4.99 7.03
N ALA A 42 7.46 -5.72 7.19
CA ALA A 42 7.64 -6.65 8.31
C ALA A 42 7.51 -5.95 9.68
N GLN A 43 7.66 -4.62 9.69
CA GLN A 43 7.42 -3.74 10.82
C GLN A 43 6.36 -2.71 10.42
N ALA A 44 5.40 -2.44 11.31
CA ALA A 44 4.39 -1.42 11.08
C ALA A 44 5.08 -0.05 10.89
N PRO A 45 4.64 0.79 9.94
CA PRO A 45 5.21 2.12 9.74
C PRO A 45 5.09 2.95 11.03
N ASP A 46 6.19 3.57 11.43
CA ASP A 46 6.21 4.49 12.55
C ASP A 46 5.55 5.85 12.21
N GLY A 47 5.57 6.79 13.14
CA GLY A 47 4.96 8.11 12.95
C GLY A 47 5.61 8.94 11.83
N ASP A 48 6.94 8.88 11.71
CA ASP A 48 7.68 9.63 10.68
C ASP A 48 7.40 9.03 9.30
N ASP A 49 7.39 7.71 9.19
CA ASP A 49 7.06 7.01 7.94
C ASP A 49 5.65 7.35 7.43
N ARG A 50 4.66 7.37 8.34
CA ARG A 50 3.29 7.77 7.99
C ARG A 50 3.23 9.22 7.54
N LEU A 51 3.94 10.12 8.22
CA LEU A 51 4.00 11.53 7.86
C LEU A 51 4.61 11.70 6.47
N TRP A 52 5.79 11.12 6.20
CA TRP A 52 6.46 11.24 4.90
C TRP A 52 5.66 10.60 3.77
N ALA A 53 5.04 9.44 4.00
CA ALA A 53 4.18 8.81 3.01
C ALA A 53 2.94 9.66 2.70
N MET A 54 2.30 10.22 3.73
CA MET A 54 1.17 11.15 3.59
C MET A 54 1.57 12.41 2.81
N LEU A 55 2.72 13.00 3.16
CA LEU A 55 3.30 14.16 2.46
C LEU A 55 3.59 13.84 0.99
N ALA A 56 4.07 12.63 0.68
CA ALA A 56 4.28 12.23 -0.70
C ALA A 56 2.99 12.31 -1.52
N HIS A 57 1.88 11.79 -0.99
CA HIS A 57 0.57 11.85 -1.65
C HIS A 57 -0.01 13.28 -1.73
N LEU A 58 0.14 14.09 -0.68
CA LEU A 58 -0.34 15.48 -0.64
C LEU A 58 0.49 16.45 -1.47
N SER A 59 1.77 16.15 -1.67
CA SER A 59 2.68 17.03 -2.40
C SER A 59 2.25 17.22 -3.86
N ALA A 60 1.60 16.23 -4.47
CA ALA A 60 1.09 16.32 -5.84
C ALA A 60 -0.08 17.31 -6.00
N PRO A 61 -1.19 17.24 -5.24
CA PRO A 61 -2.25 18.24 -5.31
C PRO A 61 -1.78 19.64 -4.87
N ILE A 62 -0.87 19.74 -3.89
CA ILE A 62 -0.27 21.03 -3.51
C ILE A 62 0.51 21.62 -4.69
N ALA A 63 1.39 20.81 -5.32
CA ALA A 63 2.13 21.23 -6.50
C ALA A 63 1.19 21.57 -7.66
N ALA A 64 0.06 20.87 -7.80
CA ALA A 64 -0.96 21.20 -8.81
C ALA A 64 -1.49 22.62 -8.61
N ILE A 65 -1.83 23.01 -7.39
CA ILE A 65 -2.35 24.35 -7.09
C ILE A 65 -1.29 25.42 -7.38
N VAL A 66 -0.06 25.21 -6.93
CA VAL A 66 1.03 26.20 -7.07
C VAL A 66 1.51 26.36 -8.52
N SER A 67 1.42 25.30 -9.34
CA SER A 67 1.92 25.29 -10.72
C SER A 67 0.83 25.29 -11.79
N ALA A 68 -0.43 25.50 -11.39
CA ALA A 68 -1.60 25.33 -12.27
C ALA A 68 -1.64 23.96 -12.98
N GLY A 69 -1.20 22.91 -12.28
CA GLY A 69 -1.25 21.52 -12.76
C GLY A 69 -0.02 21.04 -13.54
N TRP A 70 0.98 21.89 -13.78
CA TRP A 70 2.12 21.52 -14.63
C TRP A 70 3.25 20.76 -13.95
N LEU A 71 3.42 20.92 -12.64
CA LEU A 71 4.54 20.37 -11.89
C LEU A 71 4.10 19.39 -10.79
N THR A 72 2.96 18.73 -10.98
CA THR A 72 2.34 17.82 -9.98
C THR A 72 3.23 16.65 -9.57
N PHE A 73 4.13 16.20 -10.43
CA PHE A 73 5.04 15.08 -10.17
C PHE A 73 6.28 15.48 -9.37
N LEU A 74 6.62 16.77 -9.28
CA LEU A 74 7.84 17.21 -8.56
C LEU A 74 7.77 16.93 -7.07
N GLY A 75 6.62 17.20 -6.43
CA GLY A 75 6.40 16.94 -5.02
C GLY A 75 6.75 15.50 -4.60
N PRO A 76 6.08 14.48 -5.18
CA PRO A 76 6.34 13.09 -4.80
C PRO A 76 7.72 12.62 -5.25
N LEU A 77 8.28 13.16 -6.33
CA LEU A 77 9.65 12.88 -6.76
C LEU A 77 10.67 13.32 -5.72
N ILE A 78 10.52 14.53 -5.15
CA ILE A 78 11.40 15.04 -4.10
C ILE A 78 11.32 14.13 -2.87
N VAL A 79 10.12 13.75 -2.44
CA VAL A 79 9.95 12.83 -1.30
C VAL A 79 10.60 11.47 -1.57
N TRP A 80 10.41 10.93 -2.78
CA TRP A 80 11.05 9.68 -3.17
C TRP A 80 12.58 9.80 -3.13
N LEU A 81 13.17 10.86 -3.71
CA LEU A 81 14.62 11.07 -3.71
C LEU A 81 15.21 11.18 -2.30
N VAL A 82 14.51 11.82 -1.38
CA VAL A 82 14.98 12.05 0.00
C VAL A 82 14.81 10.82 0.89
N LYS A 83 13.69 10.08 0.75
CA LYS A 83 13.31 9.01 1.69
C LYS A 83 13.33 7.59 1.11
N LYS A 84 13.70 7.39 -0.17
CA LYS A 84 13.71 6.06 -0.82
C LYS A 84 14.49 4.99 -0.04
N ASP A 85 15.59 5.37 0.60
CA ASP A 85 16.48 4.43 1.29
C ASP A 85 16.14 4.30 2.79
N SER A 86 15.23 5.14 3.31
CA SER A 86 14.88 5.17 4.74
C SER A 86 13.82 4.12 5.10
N SER A 87 12.74 4.04 4.32
CA SER A 87 11.62 3.15 4.63
C SER A 87 10.97 2.61 3.35
N PRO A 88 10.76 1.28 3.26
CA PRO A 88 10.01 0.68 2.16
C PRO A 88 8.57 1.22 2.05
N PHE A 89 7.97 1.65 3.17
CA PHE A 89 6.64 2.25 3.20
C PHE A 89 6.62 3.60 2.51
N VAL A 90 7.54 4.49 2.90
CA VAL A 90 7.67 5.81 2.31
C VAL A 90 8.08 5.72 0.84
N ARG A 91 9.03 4.82 0.51
CA ARG A 91 9.46 4.60 -0.87
C ARG A 91 8.29 4.20 -1.76
N ASN A 92 7.49 3.22 -1.34
CA ASN A 92 6.36 2.74 -2.12
C ASN A 92 5.27 3.80 -2.27
N ALA A 93 4.97 4.56 -1.21
CA ALA A 93 4.01 5.67 -1.25
C ALA A 93 4.46 6.78 -2.21
N ALA A 94 5.72 7.20 -2.11
CA ALA A 94 6.28 8.26 -2.95
C ALA A 94 6.43 7.84 -4.42
N ALA A 95 6.88 6.61 -4.67
CA ALA A 95 6.96 6.04 -6.01
C ALA A 95 5.56 5.95 -6.65
N GLY A 96 4.57 5.44 -5.90
CA GLY A 96 3.18 5.35 -6.37
C GLY A 96 2.57 6.73 -6.66
N ALA A 97 2.74 7.69 -5.76
CA ALA A 97 2.29 9.06 -5.97
C ALA A 97 2.94 9.69 -7.21
N PHE A 98 4.25 9.52 -7.40
CA PHE A 98 4.94 10.02 -8.59
C PHE A 98 4.42 9.39 -9.88
N ASN A 99 4.34 8.06 -9.91
CA ASN A 99 3.86 7.29 -11.06
C ASN A 99 2.44 7.72 -11.48
N PHE A 100 1.57 7.93 -10.51
CA PHE A 100 0.22 8.44 -10.75
C PHE A 100 0.21 9.90 -11.23
N SER A 101 0.96 10.79 -10.56
CA SER A 101 1.04 12.20 -10.95
C SER A 101 1.57 12.37 -12.37
N LEU A 102 2.55 11.57 -12.79
CA LEU A 102 3.04 11.61 -14.15
C LEU A 102 1.98 11.12 -15.15
N THR A 103 1.24 10.06 -14.80
CA THR A 103 0.12 9.60 -15.62
C THR A 103 -0.92 10.71 -15.80
N MET A 104 -1.32 11.36 -14.71
CA MET A 104 -2.27 12.48 -14.75
C MET A 104 -1.72 13.68 -15.52
N ALA A 105 -0.42 13.95 -15.46
CA ALA A 105 0.23 15.00 -16.25
C ALA A 105 0.14 14.70 -17.75
N ILE A 106 0.38 13.45 -18.17
CA ILE A 106 0.21 13.03 -19.57
C ILE A 106 -1.26 13.19 -20.02
N PHE A 107 -2.21 12.74 -19.20
CA PHE A 107 -3.65 12.94 -19.47
C PHE A 107 -4.00 14.41 -19.61
N SER A 108 -3.44 15.28 -18.76
CA SER A 108 -3.63 16.72 -18.86
C SER A 108 -3.10 17.28 -20.18
N VAL A 109 -1.87 16.93 -20.57
CA VAL A 109 -1.28 17.35 -21.85
C VAL A 109 -2.14 16.91 -23.04
N VAL A 110 -2.58 15.66 -23.06
CA VAL A 110 -3.47 15.14 -24.12
C VAL A 110 -4.81 15.91 -24.13
N GLY A 111 -5.41 16.14 -22.96
CA GLY A 111 -6.64 16.92 -22.84
C GLY A 111 -6.50 18.34 -23.38
N TRP A 112 -5.37 19.00 -23.10
CA TRP A 112 -5.05 20.32 -23.66
C TRP A 112 -4.82 20.30 -25.17
N ILE A 113 -4.17 19.26 -25.71
CA ILE A 113 -4.02 19.09 -27.17
C ILE A 113 -5.39 18.93 -27.85
N LEU A 114 -6.32 18.19 -27.24
CA LEU A 114 -7.67 18.05 -27.77
C LEU A 114 -8.44 19.38 -27.81
N ASN A 115 -8.09 20.35 -26.96
CA ASN A 115 -8.76 21.65 -26.95
C ASN A 115 -8.36 22.59 -28.11
N PHE A 116 -7.46 22.19 -29.02
CA PHE A 116 -7.07 23.00 -30.17
C PHE A 116 -8.19 23.24 -31.19
N THR A 117 -9.20 22.37 -31.25
CA THR A 117 -10.35 22.53 -32.16
C THR A 117 -11.65 22.50 -31.36
N VAL A 118 -12.67 23.23 -31.83
CA VAL A 118 -13.98 23.29 -31.15
C VAL A 118 -14.63 21.90 -31.05
N VAL A 119 -14.47 21.06 -32.07
CA VAL A 119 -15.04 19.71 -32.10
C VAL A 119 -14.39 18.81 -31.04
N LEU A 120 -13.07 18.82 -30.94
CA LEU A 120 -12.34 17.99 -29.97
C LEU A 120 -12.42 18.57 -28.54
N ALA A 121 -12.63 19.88 -28.38
CA ALA A 121 -12.77 20.52 -27.08
C ALA A 121 -13.96 20.00 -26.26
N ILE A 122 -15.00 19.46 -26.91
CA ILE A 122 -16.13 18.79 -26.25
C ILE A 122 -15.65 17.61 -25.39
N ILE A 123 -14.56 16.96 -25.79
CA ILE A 123 -13.94 15.83 -25.07
C ILE A 123 -12.77 16.32 -24.22
N GLY A 124 -11.96 17.24 -24.74
CA GLY A 124 -10.77 17.77 -24.05
C GLY A 124 -11.09 18.49 -22.74
N ILE A 125 -12.13 19.35 -22.72
CA ILE A 125 -12.51 20.10 -21.52
C ILE A 125 -12.94 19.16 -20.37
N PRO A 126 -13.90 18.23 -20.56
CA PRO A 126 -14.24 17.26 -19.53
C PRO A 126 -13.05 16.40 -19.09
N MET A 127 -12.18 16.00 -20.02
CA MET A 127 -11.00 15.19 -19.72
C MET A 127 -10.05 15.90 -18.76
N VAL A 128 -9.76 17.19 -19.00
CA VAL A 128 -8.91 17.99 -18.11
C VAL A 128 -9.56 18.19 -16.73
N ILE A 129 -10.85 18.52 -16.69
CA ILE A 129 -11.57 18.77 -15.42
C ILE A 129 -11.67 17.49 -14.58
N LEU A 130 -12.12 16.38 -15.19
CA LEU A 130 -12.27 15.10 -14.49
C LEU A 130 -10.92 14.52 -14.09
N GLY A 131 -9.90 14.67 -14.94
CA GLY A 131 -8.52 14.27 -14.62
C GLY A 131 -7.98 15.04 -13.41
N ALA A 132 -8.15 16.37 -13.38
CA ALA A 132 -7.73 17.19 -12.26
C ALA A 132 -8.46 16.83 -10.96
N LEU A 133 -9.79 16.69 -11.01
CA LEU A 133 -10.59 16.31 -9.85
C LEU A 133 -10.21 14.91 -9.33
N GLY A 134 -10.06 13.94 -10.23
CA GLY A 134 -9.63 12.59 -9.91
C GLY A 134 -8.23 12.56 -9.28
N ALA A 135 -7.30 13.36 -9.80
CA ALA A 135 -5.96 13.49 -9.26
C ALA A 135 -5.96 14.01 -7.82
N ILE A 136 -6.77 15.03 -7.53
CA ILE A 136 -6.90 15.60 -6.18
C ILE A 136 -7.54 14.59 -5.23
N VAL A 137 -8.67 13.98 -5.61
CA VAL A 137 -9.41 13.03 -4.76
C VAL A 137 -8.56 11.81 -4.44
N LEU A 138 -7.94 11.19 -5.44
CA LEU A 138 -7.08 10.02 -5.24
C LEU A 138 -5.80 10.39 -4.48
N GLY A 139 -5.27 11.60 -4.66
CA GLY A 139 -4.17 12.16 -3.88
C GLY A 139 -4.49 12.23 -2.39
N VAL A 140 -5.60 12.87 -2.04
CA VAL A 140 -6.06 12.99 -0.64
C VAL A 140 -6.40 11.62 -0.05
N TYR A 141 -7.06 10.75 -0.82
CA TYR A 141 -7.38 9.39 -0.36
C TYR A 141 -6.12 8.56 -0.07
N GLY A 142 -5.10 8.66 -0.93
CA GLY A 142 -3.79 8.05 -0.69
C GLY A 142 -3.14 8.58 0.57
N ALA A 143 -3.20 9.89 0.81
CA ALA A 143 -2.67 10.51 2.01
C ALA A 143 -3.36 10.00 3.29
N VAL A 144 -4.70 9.91 3.29
CA VAL A 144 -5.47 9.36 4.42
C VAL A 144 -5.11 7.90 4.68
N LYS A 145 -4.94 7.09 3.63
CA LYS A 145 -4.49 5.70 3.79
C LYS A 145 -3.08 5.62 4.35
N ALA A 146 -2.15 6.45 3.87
CA ALA A 146 -0.79 6.50 4.34
C ALA A 146 -0.70 6.91 5.83
N TRP A 147 -1.53 7.86 6.27
CA TRP A 147 -1.64 8.25 7.68
C TRP A 147 -2.08 7.08 8.58
N ASN A 148 -3.00 6.25 8.08
CA ASN A 148 -3.44 5.03 8.74
C ASN A 148 -2.43 3.87 8.66
N GLY A 149 -1.25 4.08 8.06
CA GLY A 149 -0.23 3.05 7.86
C GLY A 149 -0.63 1.99 6.82
N VAL A 150 -1.64 2.27 5.99
CA VAL A 150 -2.12 1.36 4.96
C VAL A 150 -1.48 1.73 3.62
N PRO A 151 -0.74 0.81 2.96
CA PRO A 151 -0.16 1.11 1.66
C PRO A 151 -1.27 1.36 0.63
N TYR A 152 -1.10 2.39 -0.18
CA TYR A 152 -2.04 2.76 -1.23
C TYR A 152 -1.43 2.59 -2.61
N SER A 153 -2.18 1.97 -3.52
CA SER A 153 -1.84 1.86 -4.93
C SER A 153 -2.87 2.61 -5.76
N TYR A 154 -2.40 3.53 -6.59
CA TYR A 154 -3.28 4.29 -7.45
C TYR A 154 -3.83 3.42 -8.59
N PRO A 155 -5.10 3.62 -8.98
CA PRO A 155 -5.58 3.11 -10.25
C PRO A 155 -4.84 3.81 -11.40
N TRP A 156 -4.58 3.07 -12.48
CA TRP A 156 -3.98 3.57 -13.72
C TRP A 156 -2.55 4.15 -13.64
N GLN A 157 -1.81 3.94 -12.55
CA GLN A 157 -0.42 4.39 -12.48
C GLN A 157 0.51 3.58 -13.41
N PHE A 158 1.31 4.27 -14.22
CA PHE A 158 2.43 3.65 -14.93
C PHE A 158 3.64 3.52 -14.01
N ARG A 159 4.10 2.28 -13.78
CA ARG A 159 5.22 2.02 -12.84
C ARG A 159 6.56 2.41 -13.47
N ILE A 160 7.09 3.54 -13.03
CA ILE A 160 8.41 4.04 -13.44
C ILE A 160 9.37 3.97 -12.24
N LEU A 161 8.90 4.36 -11.06
CA LEU A 161 9.60 4.22 -9.80
C LEU A 161 9.05 3.05 -8.97
N SER A 162 9.91 2.48 -8.11
CA SER A 162 9.63 1.38 -7.16
C SER A 162 10.30 1.61 -5.80
#